data_AF-A0A662G131-F1
#
_entry.id   AF-A0A662G131-F1
#
_cell.length_a   1.000
_cell.length_b   1.000
_cell.length_c   1.000
_cell.angle_alpha   90.00
_cell.angle_beta   90.00
_cell.angle_gamma   90.00
#
_symmetry.space_group_name_H-M   'P 1'
#
loop_
_entity.id
_entity.type
_entity.pdbx_description
1 polymer ?
#
loop_
_entity_poly.entity_id
_entity_poly.type
_entity_poly.pdbx_seq_one_letter_code
_entity_poly.pdbx_strand_id
1 'polypeptide(L)'
;MSYIIEIEDLWFRYRGTKEYALKGVNMKIREGEFIVIMGPSGCGKTTLCYCLNGIIPHLIRGELRGKISVCNLNPAEHSVVEMSRYIGLVFQNPEMQLVTTSVYEEIAFALEN
;
A
#
# COMPACT_ATOMS: atom_id res chain seq x y z
N MET A 1 -4.28 5.33 23.10
CA MET A 1 -4.44 5.97 21.78
C MET A 1 -4.21 4.88 20.75
N SER A 2 -5.21 4.57 19.92
CA SER A 2 -5.07 3.59 18.83
C SER A 2 -4.61 4.28 17.55
N TYR A 3 -3.64 3.71 16.86
CA TYR A 3 -3.23 4.12 15.52
C TYR A 3 -3.93 3.23 14.51
N ILE A 4 -4.37 3.80 13.38
CA ILE A 4 -5.00 3.01 12.31
C ILE A 4 -3.96 2.37 11.39
N ILE A 5 -2.78 2.98 11.29
CA ILE A 5 -1.60 2.43 10.61
C ILE A 5 -0.39 2.53 11.53
N GLU A 6 0.32 1.43 11.70
CA GLU A 6 1.60 1.35 12.41
C GLU A 6 2.65 0.62 11.58
N ILE A 7 3.83 1.22 11.47
CA ILE A 7 4.98 0.68 10.75
C ILE A 7 6.18 0.72 11.69
N GLU A 8 6.83 -0.43 11.88
CA GLU A 8 8.02 -0.58 12.71
C GLU A 8 9.15 -1.19 11.89
N ASP A 9 10.25 -0.44 11.78
CA ASP A 9 11.49 -0.82 11.09
C ASP A 9 11.23 -1.51 9.73
N LEU A 10 10.45 -0.88 8.86
CA LEU A 10 10.06 -1.47 7.58
C LEU A 10 11.19 -1.36 6.55
N TRP A 11 11.59 -2.52 6.03
CA TRP A 11 12.54 -2.65 4.92
C TRP A 11 11.88 -3.41 3.78
N PHE A 12 12.11 -2.94 2.56
CA PHE A 12 11.70 -3.67 1.36
C PHE A 12 12.72 -3.53 0.24
N ARG A 13 12.99 -4.65 -0.43
CA ARG A 13 13.80 -4.73 -1.64
C ARG A 13 13.13 -5.61 -2.67
N TYR A 14 13.04 -5.13 -3.91
CA TYR A 14 12.48 -5.89 -5.02
C TYR A 14 13.35 -7.12 -5.34
N ARG A 15 12.72 -8.20 -5.78
CA ARG A 15 13.45 -9.41 -6.19
C ARG A 15 14.43 -9.08 -7.31
N GLY A 16 15.70 -9.47 -7.12
CA GLY A 16 16.76 -9.27 -8.11
C GLY A 16 17.46 -7.91 -8.03
N THR A 17 17.03 -6.98 -7.17
CA THR A 17 17.77 -5.75 -6.92
C THR A 17 18.71 -5.92 -5.72
N LYS A 18 19.81 -5.15 -5.70
CA LYS A 18 20.72 -5.10 -4.55
C LYS A 18 20.29 -4.07 -3.52
N GLU A 19 19.80 -2.92 -3.99
CA GLU A 19 19.38 -1.80 -3.16
C GLU A 19 17.97 -1.97 -2.61
N TYR A 20 17.79 -1.60 -1.34
CA TYR A 20 16.50 -1.48 -0.69
C TYR A 20 15.77 -0.22 -1.19
N ALA A 21 14.49 -0.38 -1.52
CA ALA A 21 13.58 0.72 -1.85
C ALA A 21 13.02 1.39 -0.59
N LEU A 22 12.84 0.64 0.50
CA LEU A 22 12.50 1.15 1.82
C LEU A 22 13.59 0.74 2.82
N LYS A 23 14.07 1.68 3.63
CA LYS A 23 15.20 1.51 4.55
C LYS A 23 14.80 1.97 5.96
N GLY A 24 14.32 1.06 6.81
CA GLY A 24 14.03 1.32 8.23
C GLY A 24 12.92 2.35 8.47
N VAL A 25 11.83 2.28 7.69
CA VAL A 25 10.72 3.23 7.82
C VAL A 25 9.95 2.97 9.11
N ASN A 26 9.73 4.02 9.90
CA ASN A 26 8.92 4.00 11.11
C ASN A 26 7.84 5.08 11.00
N MET A 27 6.58 4.71 11.21
CA MET A 27 5.44 5.62 11.02
C MET A 27 4.25 5.17 11.84
N LYS A 28 3.52 6.12 12.41
CA LYS A 28 2.23 5.89 13.08
C LYS A 28 1.24 6.95 12.62
N ILE A 29 0.06 6.51 12.17
CA ILE A 29 -1.00 7.39 11.67
C ILE A 29 -2.26 7.13 12.49
N ARG A 30 -2.89 8.18 12.97
CA ARG A 30 -4.17 8.09 13.69
C ARG A 30 -5.34 8.12 12.72
N GLU A 31 -6.47 7.58 13.15
CA GLU A 31 -7.71 7.69 12.41
C GLU A 31 -8.09 9.16 12.20
N GLY A 32 -8.49 9.50 10.97
CA GLY A 32 -8.86 10.87 10.56
C GLY A 32 -7.68 11.80 10.26
N GLU A 33 -6.43 11.36 10.37
CA GLU A 33 -5.28 12.19 9.99
C GLU A 33 -5.14 12.31 8.46
N PHE A 34 -4.91 13.54 8.00
CA PHE A 34 -4.48 13.82 6.63
C PHE A 34 -2.97 14.00 6.62
N ILE A 35 -2.26 13.14 5.89
CA ILE A 35 -0.80 13.13 5.84
C ILE A 35 -0.29 13.37 4.42
N VAL A 36 0.89 13.96 4.31
CA VAL A 36 1.60 14.12 3.03
C VAL A 36 2.96 13.44 3.14
N ILE A 37 3.23 12.51 2.22
CA ILE A 37 4.54 11.85 2.09
C ILE A 37 5.27 12.44 0.89
N MET A 38 6.34 13.17 1.15
CA MET A 38 7.14 13.84 0.11
C MET A 38 8.53 13.23 -0.02
N GLY A 39 9.11 13.36 -1.21
CA GLY A 39 10.49 12.98 -1.49
C GLY A 39 10.76 12.83 -2.99
N PRO A 40 12.01 12.73 -3.42
CA PRO A 40 12.38 12.58 -4.84
C PRO A 40 11.77 11.33 -5.49
N SER A 41 11.65 11.33 -6.82
CA SER A 41 11.29 10.12 -7.58
C SER A 41 12.25 8.96 -7.25
N GLY A 42 11.71 7.75 -7.07
CA GLY A 42 12.49 6.56 -6.74
C GLY A 42 12.81 6.35 -5.26
N CYS A 43 12.44 7.27 -4.35
CA CYS A 43 12.73 7.12 -2.91
C CYS A 43 11.82 6.12 -2.15
N GLY A 44 10.99 5.34 -2.85
CA GLY A 44 10.15 4.31 -2.24
C GLY A 44 8.72 4.70 -1.87
N LYS A 45 8.22 5.90 -2.20
CA LYS A 45 6.84 6.32 -1.86
C LYS A 45 5.77 5.34 -2.36
N THR A 46 5.80 4.99 -3.64
CA THR A 46 4.85 4.02 -4.21
C THR A 46 5.04 2.63 -3.60
N THR A 47 6.29 2.24 -3.32
CA THR A 47 6.61 0.99 -2.63
C THR A 47 5.97 0.93 -1.24
N LEU A 48 5.99 2.04 -0.49
CA LEU A 48 5.33 2.15 0.81
C LEU A 48 3.80 1.96 0.68
N CYS A 49 3.17 2.62 -0.29
CA CYS A 49 1.74 2.45 -0.55
C CYS A 49 1.38 0.98 -0.88
N TYR A 50 2.21 0.30 -1.68
CA TYR A 50 2.01 -1.11 -2.02
C TYR A 50 2.22 -2.06 -0.84
N CYS A 51 3.09 -1.71 0.11
CA CYS A 51 3.24 -2.49 1.35
C CYS A 51 2.01 -2.35 2.25
N LEU A 52 1.43 -1.14 2.31
CA LEU A 52 0.24 -0.88 3.13
C LEU A 52 -1.00 -1.63 2.61
N ASN A 53 -1.24 -1.62 1.30
CA ASN A 53 -2.44 -2.24 0.72
C ASN A 53 -2.30 -3.75 0.41
N GLY A 54 -1.15 -4.36 0.70
CA GLY A 54 -0.90 -5.78 0.49
C GLY A 54 -0.45 -6.18 -0.93
N ILE A 55 -0.37 -5.26 -1.90
CA ILE A 55 0.22 -5.57 -3.23
C ILE A 55 1.63 -6.13 -3.06
N ILE A 56 2.42 -5.56 -2.16
CA ILE A 56 3.61 -6.19 -1.58
C ILE A 56 3.17 -6.85 -0.26
N PRO A 57 3.43 -8.14 -0.02
CA PRO A 57 4.29 -9.03 -0.82
C PRO A 57 3.54 -9.92 -1.82
N HIS A 58 2.23 -9.79 -1.98
CA HIS A 58 1.41 -10.80 -2.65
C HIS A 58 1.54 -10.83 -4.18
N LEU A 59 1.51 -9.66 -4.82
CA LEU A 59 1.61 -9.52 -6.28
C LEU A 59 3.03 -9.13 -6.69
N ILE A 60 3.68 -8.25 -5.92
CA ILE A 60 5.05 -7.85 -6.14
C ILE A 60 5.95 -8.54 -5.12
N ARG A 61 6.83 -9.42 -5.62
CA ARG A 61 7.73 -10.22 -4.79
C ARG A 61 9.04 -9.49 -4.50
N GLY A 62 9.56 -9.74 -3.30
CA GLY A 62 10.80 -9.16 -2.82
C GLY A 62 11.12 -9.64 -1.41
N GLU A 63 12.10 -9.00 -0.82
CA GLU A 63 12.46 -9.20 0.58
C GLU A 63 11.82 -8.11 1.42
N LEU A 64 10.83 -8.50 2.23
CA LEU A 64 10.10 -7.64 3.17
C LEU A 64 10.54 -7.99 4.59
N ARG A 65 10.89 -6.98 5.39
CA ARG A 65 11.23 -7.13 6.82
C ARG A 65 10.62 -5.98 7.61
N GLY A 66 10.46 -6.17 8.92
CA GLY A 66 9.78 -5.22 9.82
C GLY A 66 8.33 -5.62 10.06
N LYS A 67 7.55 -4.72 10.64
CA LYS A 67 6.14 -4.94 10.95
C LYS A 67 5.27 -3.84 10.35
N ILE A 68 4.11 -4.25 9.86
CA ILE A 68 3.06 -3.36 9.34
C ILE A 68 1.75 -3.80 9.96
N SER A 69 0.98 -2.85 10.48
CA SER A 69 -0.40 -3.03 10.91
C SER A 69 -1.26 -1.96 10.24
N VAL A 70 -2.37 -2.37 9.64
CA VAL A 70 -3.40 -1.49 9.06
C VAL A 70 -4.74 -2.00 9.57
N CYS A 71 -5.48 -1.18 10.30
CA CYS A 71 -6.75 -1.58 10.93
C CYS A 71 -6.59 -2.85 11.80
N ASN A 72 -5.44 -3.00 12.48
CA ASN A 72 -5.03 -4.19 13.24
C ASN A 72 -4.79 -5.47 12.41
N LEU A 73 -4.65 -5.35 11.09
CA LEU A 73 -4.32 -6.44 10.19
C LEU A 73 -2.89 -6.28 9.66
N ASN A 74 -2.15 -7.38 9.56
CA ASN A 74 -0.87 -7.41 8.86
C ASN A 74 -1.11 -7.63 7.35
N PRO A 75 -0.77 -6.66 6.46
CA PRO A 75 -0.98 -6.79 5.02
C PRO A 75 -0.21 -7.96 4.39
N ALA A 76 0.85 -8.46 5.03
CA ALA A 76 1.60 -9.63 4.54
C ALA A 76 0.90 -10.96 4.86
N GLU A 77 -0.01 -10.99 5.82
CA GLU A 77 -0.73 -12.19 6.27
C GLU A 77 -2.16 -12.28 5.72
N HIS A 78 -2.70 -11.16 5.21
CA HIS A 78 -4.04 -11.07 4.64
C HIS A 78 -3.97 -10.87 3.13
N SER A 79 -4.90 -11.46 2.39
CA SER A 79 -4.96 -11.33 0.93
C SER A 79 -5.22 -9.89 0.50
N VAL A 80 -4.87 -9.55 -0.75
CA VAL A 80 -5.17 -8.22 -1.33
C VAL A 80 -6.68 -7.94 -1.31
N VAL A 81 -7.51 -8.96 -1.47
CA VAL A 81 -8.98 -8.84 -1.44
C VAL A 81 -9.50 -8.53 -0.03
N GLU A 82 -8.88 -9.07 1.01
CA GLU A 82 -9.22 -8.71 2.39
C GLU A 82 -8.76 -7.28 2.71
N MET A 83 -7.54 -6.94 2.29
CA MET A 83 -6.97 -5.61 2.53
C MET A 83 -7.70 -4.50 1.77
N SER A 84 -8.26 -4.78 0.58
CA SER A 84 -8.99 -3.78 -0.23
C SER A 84 -10.25 -3.24 0.45
N ARG A 85 -10.80 -3.97 1.44
CA ARG A 85 -11.93 -3.50 2.27
C ARG A 85 -11.55 -2.35 3.19
N TYR A 86 -10.26 -2.15 3.44
CA TYR A 86 -9.74 -1.16 4.39
C TYR A 86 -8.88 -0.09 3.72
N ILE A 87 -8.17 -0.43 2.62
CA ILE A 87 -7.33 0.52 1.88
C ILE A 87 -7.78 0.61 0.42
N GLY A 88 -8.23 1.80 0.03
CA GLY A 88 -8.31 2.21 -1.36
C GLY A 88 -6.98 2.81 -1.85
N LEU A 89 -6.60 2.52 -3.09
CA LEU A 89 -5.40 3.09 -3.71
C LEU A 89 -5.76 3.70 -5.07
N VAL A 90 -5.43 4.98 -5.26
CA VAL A 90 -5.56 5.69 -6.54
C VAL A 90 -4.18 5.79 -7.17
N PHE A 91 -4.04 5.31 -8.40
CA PHE A 91 -2.76 5.16 -9.07
C PHE A 91 -2.33 6.48 -9.71
N GLN A 92 -1.01 6.62 -9.91
CA GLN A 92 -0.44 7.80 -10.56
C GLN A 92 -0.90 7.94 -12.02
N ASN A 93 -1.04 6.82 -12.75
CA ASN A 93 -1.59 6.81 -14.09
C ASN A 93 -3.05 6.31 -14.04
N PRO A 94 -4.05 7.18 -14.27
CA PRO A 94 -5.45 6.79 -14.22
C PRO A 94 -5.83 5.78 -15.30
N GLU A 95 -5.21 5.83 -16.48
CA GLU A 95 -5.50 4.91 -17.60
C GLU A 95 -5.19 3.45 -17.24
N MET A 96 -4.25 3.22 -16.32
CA MET A 96 -3.91 1.87 -15.84
C MET A 96 -4.92 1.33 -14.82
N GLN A 97 -5.81 2.17 -14.30
CA GLN A 97 -6.78 1.82 -13.27
C GLN A 97 -8.21 1.73 -13.81
N LEU A 98 -8.53 2.43 -14.91
CA LEU A 98 -9.84 2.36 -15.55
C LEU A 98 -10.04 1.01 -16.25
N VAL A 99 -11.15 0.35 -15.95
CA VAL A 99 -11.50 -0.98 -16.51
C VAL A 99 -12.79 -0.97 -17.33
N THR A 100 -13.54 0.13 -17.30
CA THR A 100 -14.80 0.32 -18.04
C THR A 100 -14.70 1.49 -19.03
N THR A 101 -15.75 1.70 -19.84
CA THR A 101 -15.81 2.80 -20.82
C THR A 101 -16.72 3.96 -20.39
N SER A 102 -17.37 3.85 -19.23
CA SER A 102 -18.31 4.83 -18.70
C SER A 102 -17.97 5.17 -17.26
N VAL A 103 -18.05 6.46 -16.91
CA VAL A 103 -17.84 6.92 -15.52
C VAL A 103 -18.81 6.24 -14.56
N TYR A 104 -20.05 6.03 -14.99
CA TYR A 104 -21.06 5.35 -14.17
C TYR A 104 -20.66 3.90 -13.88
N GLU A 105 -20.23 3.18 -14.92
CA GLU A 105 -19.83 1.78 -14.80
C GLU A 105 -18.55 1.65 -13.96
N GLU A 106 -17.60 2.57 -14.08
CA GLU A 106 -16.36 2.56 -13.29
C GLU A 106 -16.63 2.70 -11.78
N ILE A 107 -17.55 3.60 -11.41
CA ILE A 107 -17.94 3.79 -9.99
C ILE A 107 -18.74 2.59 -9.49
N ALA A 108 -19.61 2.02 -10.32
CA ALA A 108 -20.42 0.85 -9.96
C ALA A 108 -19.60 -0.44 -9.85
N PHE A 109 -18.50 -0.56 -10.60
CA PHE A 109 -17.70 -1.78 -10.70
C PHE A 109 -17.28 -2.36 -9.34
N ALA A 110 -16.82 -1.51 -8.42
CA ALA A 110 -16.40 -1.92 -7.08
C ALA A 110 -17.57 -2.29 -6.14
N LEU A 111 -18.80 -1.91 -6.48
CA LEU A 111 -20.01 -2.28 -5.73
C LEU A 111 -20.61 -3.60 -6.23
N GLU A 112 -20.28 -4.00 -7.46
CA GLU A 112 -20.75 -5.24 -8.09
C GLU A 112 -19.88 -6.46 -7.78
N ASN A 113 -18.64 -6.24 -7.30
CA ASN A 113 -17.61 -7.27 -7.06
C ASN A 113 -17.07 -7.22 -5.63
#